data_AF-A0A1C5RWI5-F1
#
_entry.id   AF-A0A1C5RWI5-F1
#
_cell.length_a   1.000
_cell.length_b   1.000
_cell.length_c   1.000
_cell.angle_alpha   90.00
_cell.angle_beta   90.00
_cell.angle_gamma   90.00
#
_symmetry.space_group_name_H-M   'P 1'
#
loop_
_entity.id
_entity.type
_entity.pdbx_description
1 polymer ?
#
loop_
_entity_poly.entity_id
_entity_poly.type
_entity_poly.pdbx_seq_one_letter_code
_entity_poly.pdbx_strand_id
1 'polypeptide(L)'
;MDVKVKHYRYPELYEVRFTYATGVNTLRYQVIEVGDGSLTIEYAEELEARGGSDKGIRGTINRKLYDARIRRRAVKTLKAIEEMAVRDRKARENNPKLVELEDGPEADTEGEEQAE
;
A
#
# COMPACT_ATOMS: atom_id res chain seq x y z
N MET A 1 14.48 -12.64 3.37
CA MET A 1 13.66 -11.42 3.32
C MET A 1 12.59 -11.59 4.38
N ASP A 2 12.41 -10.59 5.23
CA ASP A 2 11.40 -10.60 6.30
C ASP A 2 10.34 -9.53 5.99
N VAL A 3 9.07 -9.83 6.27
CA VAL A 3 7.94 -8.95 5.94
C VAL A 3 7.04 -8.84 7.17
N LYS A 4 6.74 -7.61 7.57
CA LYS A 4 5.88 -7.33 8.72
C LYS A 4 4.85 -6.27 8.37
N VAL A 5 3.58 -6.58 8.57
CA VAL A 5 2.51 -5.56 8.57
C VAL A 5 2.66 -4.75 9.85
N LYS A 6 2.82 -3.44 9.72
CA LYS A 6 2.95 -2.52 10.86
C LYS A 6 1.60 -1.97 11.29
N HIS A 7 0.84 -1.49 10.31
CA HIS A 7 -0.47 -0.91 10.54
C HIS A 7 -1.42 -1.43 9.47
N TYR A 8 -2.58 -1.89 9.91
CA TYR A 8 -3.67 -2.28 9.03
C TYR A 8 -4.98 -1.78 9.63
N ARG A 9 -5.65 -0.89 8.92
CA ARG A 9 -6.98 -0.39 9.22
C ARG A 9 -7.74 -0.32 7.92
N TYR A 10 -8.66 -1.25 7.70
CA TYR A 10 -9.49 -1.23 6.51
C TYR A 10 -10.54 -0.12 6.57
N PRO A 11 -10.82 0.61 5.47
CA PRO A 11 -10.07 0.67 4.21
C PRO A 11 -8.93 1.71 4.22
N GLU A 12 -8.74 2.42 5.33
CA GLU A 12 -8.01 3.68 5.40
C GLU A 12 -6.48 3.60 5.35
N LEU A 13 -5.85 2.56 5.90
CA LEU A 13 -4.40 2.52 6.09
C LEU A 13 -3.83 1.11 5.96
N TYR A 14 -2.78 0.99 5.16
CA TYR A 14 -1.94 -0.20 5.11
C TYR A 14 -0.46 0.19 5.09
N GLU A 15 0.28 -0.26 6.09
CA GLU A 15 1.73 -0.02 6.22
C GLU A 15 2.49 -1.33 6.41
N VAL A 16 3.51 -1.55 5.59
CA VAL A 16 4.30 -2.79 5.57
C VAL A 16 5.78 -2.47 5.60
N ARG A 17 6.52 -3.16 6.46
CA ARG A 17 7.97 -3.13 6.54
C ARG A 17 8.56 -4.39 5.91
N PHE A 18 9.43 -4.19 4.92
CA PHE A 18 10.24 -5.21 4.29
C PHE A 18 11.68 -5.08 4.77
N THR A 19 12.24 -6.14 5.33
CA THR A 19 13.64 -6.21 5.74
C THR A 19 14.42 -7.07 4.76
N TYR A 20 15.41 -6.46 4.11
CA TYR A 20 16.35 -7.07 3.19
C TYR A 20 17.75 -7.10 3.82
N ALA A 21 18.66 -7.90 3.25
CA ALA A 21 20.07 -7.89 3.66
C ALA A 21 20.71 -6.51 3.48
N THR A 22 20.26 -5.76 2.46
CA THR A 22 20.78 -4.46 2.05
C THR A 22 20.12 -3.25 2.72
N GLY A 23 19.07 -3.45 3.52
CA GLY A 23 18.31 -2.34 4.09
C GLY A 23 16.88 -2.71 4.45
N VAL A 24 16.13 -1.71 4.92
CA VAL A 24 14.72 -1.82 5.26
C VAL A 24 13.93 -0.89 4.35
N ASN A 25 12.82 -1.37 3.81
CA ASN A 25 11.87 -0.56 3.06
C ASN A 25 10.52 -0.55 3.76
N THR A 26 9.94 0.62 4.01
CA THR A 26 8.58 0.75 4.56
C THR A 26 7.67 1.33 3.48
N LEU A 27 6.61 0.60 3.14
CA LEU A 27 5.56 1.06 2.23
C LEU A 27 4.32 1.46 3.03
N ARG A 28 3.68 2.55 2.65
CA ARG A 28 2.41 2.99 3.22
C ARG A 28 1.44 3.41 2.12
N TYR A 29 0.24 2.88 2.21
CA TYR A 29 -0.93 3.30 1.46
C TYR A 29 -1.93 3.92 2.43
N GLN A 30 -2.45 5.09 2.09
CA GLN A 30 -3.51 5.74 2.85
C GLN A 30 -4.63 6.18 1.93
N VAL A 31 -5.86 5.83 2.30
CA VAL A 31 -7.08 6.29 1.63
C VAL A 31 -7.59 7.51 2.37
N ILE A 32 -7.89 8.57 1.63
CA ILE A 32 -8.39 9.84 2.13
C ILE A 32 -9.67 10.18 1.37
N GLU A 33 -10.77 10.37 2.10
CA GLU A 33 -12.00 10.92 1.52
C GLU A 33 -11.82 12.41 1.26
N VAL A 34 -12.09 12.84 0.03
CA VAL A 34 -11.90 14.23 -0.40
C VAL A 34 -13.19 15.06 -0.29
N GLY A 35 -14.32 14.39 0.00
CA GLY A 35 -15.66 14.95 0.04
C GLY A 35 -16.25 15.11 -1.37
N ASP A 36 -17.47 14.59 -1.58
CA ASP A 36 -18.14 14.26 -2.87
C ASP A 36 -18.22 12.75 -3.20
N GLY A 37 -17.71 11.90 -2.31
CA GLY A 37 -17.63 10.45 -2.53
C GLY A 37 -16.38 10.01 -3.29
N SER A 38 -15.48 10.93 -3.65
CA SER A 38 -14.18 10.62 -4.22
C SER A 38 -13.17 10.22 -3.14
N LEU A 39 -12.28 9.30 -3.50
CA LEU A 39 -11.18 8.83 -2.69
C LEU A 39 -9.85 9.24 -3.32
N THR A 40 -8.92 9.70 -2.48
CA THR A 40 -7.51 9.86 -2.84
C THR A 40 -6.72 8.73 -2.19
N ILE A 41 -5.82 8.10 -2.96
CA ILE A 41 -4.86 7.13 -2.44
C ILE A 41 -3.49 7.80 -2.40
N GLU A 42 -2.97 8.00 -1.20
CA GLU A 42 -1.58 8.42 -0.99
C GLU A 42 -0.67 7.20 -0.89
N TYR A 43 0.46 7.26 -1.59
CA TYR A 43 1.52 6.27 -1.52
C TYR A 43 2.80 6.90 -0.99
N ALA A 44 3.39 6.28 0.04
CA ALA A 44 4.70 6.62 0.55
C ALA A 44 5.60 5.39 0.62
N GLU A 45 6.88 5.59 0.34
CA GLU A 45 7.93 4.56 0.42
C GLU A 45 9.18 5.17 1.05
N GLU A 46 9.69 4.53 2.10
CA GLU A 46 10.87 4.96 2.85
C GLU A 46 11.92 3.83 2.88
N LEU A 47 13.08 4.07 2.25
CA LEU A 47 14.20 3.14 2.26
C LEU A 47 15.29 3.59 3.23
N GLU A 48 15.57 2.74 4.21
CA GLU A 48 16.74 2.80 5.09
C GLU A 48 17.81 1.82 4.56
N ALA A 49 18.80 2.31 3.80
CA ALA A 49 19.89 1.47 3.29
C ALA A 49 20.90 1.08 4.39
N ARG A 50 21.30 -0.19 4.44
CA ARG A 50 22.26 -0.73 5.41
C ARG A 50 23.67 -0.67 4.83
N GLY A 51 24.29 0.50 4.89
CA GLY A 51 25.68 0.71 4.48
C GLY A 51 25.96 2.14 4.05
N GLY A 52 27.08 2.73 4.50
CA GLY A 52 27.46 4.13 4.33
C GLY A 52 27.76 4.63 2.90
N SER A 53 27.13 4.05 1.87
CA SER A 53 27.27 4.47 0.46
C SER A 53 26.65 5.84 0.17
N ASP A 54 25.96 6.46 1.15
CA ASP A 54 25.37 7.80 1.03
C ASP A 54 26.40 8.94 1.25
N LYS A 55 27.67 8.63 1.51
CA LYS A 55 28.72 9.66 1.63
C LYS A 55 29.31 10.03 0.26
N GLY A 56 29.02 11.25 -0.18
CA GLY A 56 29.60 11.89 -1.37
C GLY A 56 28.67 11.93 -2.60
N ILE A 57 29.13 12.61 -3.67
CA ILE A 57 28.34 12.91 -4.89
C ILE A 57 27.76 11.64 -5.54
N ARG A 58 28.48 10.51 -5.49
CA ARG A 58 27.99 9.21 -6.01
C ARG A 58 26.81 8.64 -5.21
N GLY A 59 26.79 8.84 -3.89
CA GLY A 59 25.67 8.43 -3.03
C GLY A 59 24.39 9.21 -3.34
N THR A 60 24.51 10.53 -3.53
CA THR A 60 23.38 11.39 -3.90
C THR A 60 22.78 11.03 -5.27
N ILE A 61 23.61 10.63 -6.25
CA ILE A 61 23.13 10.20 -7.57
C ILE A 61 22.38 8.86 -7.48
N ASN A 62 22.93 7.87 -6.76
CA ASN A 62 22.26 6.58 -6.56
C ASN A 62 20.91 6.75 -5.86
N ARG A 63 20.83 7.63 -4.87
CA ARG A 63 19.58 7.96 -4.17
C ARG A 63 18.55 8.61 -5.10
N LYS A 64 18.95 9.59 -5.92
CA LYS A 64 18.05 10.20 -6.92
C LYS A 64 17.54 9.21 -7.96
N LEU A 65 18.38 8.29 -8.43
CA LEU A 65 17.96 7.24 -9.37
C LEU A 65 17.00 6.25 -8.72
N TYR A 66 17.25 5.90 -7.46
CA TYR A 66 16.36 5.07 -6.66
C TYR A 66 15.00 5.74 -6.47
N ASP A 67 14.96 7.00 -6.06
CA ASP A 67 13.73 7.79 -5.89
C ASP A 67 12.93 7.89 -7.20
N ALA A 68 13.61 8.12 -8.33
CA ALA A 68 12.97 8.14 -9.64
C ALA A 68 12.36 6.79 -10.02
N ARG A 69 13.04 5.68 -9.70
CA ARG A 69 12.54 4.32 -9.97
C ARG A 69 11.35 3.98 -9.08
N ILE A 70 11.39 4.33 -7.79
CA ILE A 70 10.25 4.20 -6.88
C ILE A 70 9.07 4.97 -7.44
N ARG A 71 9.23 6.26 -7.76
CA ARG A 71 8.13 7.10 -8.25
C ARG A 71 7.46 6.48 -9.47
N ARG A 72 8.24 5.95 -10.43
CA ARG A 72 7.68 5.24 -11.59
C ARG A 72 6.89 4.00 -11.20
N ARG A 73 7.37 3.21 -10.24
CA ARG A 73 6.67 2.02 -9.74
C ARG A 73 5.39 2.39 -8.99
N ALA A 74 5.46 3.42 -8.15
CA ALA A 74 4.33 3.97 -7.42
C ALA A 74 3.21 4.39 -8.38
N VAL A 75 3.53 5.22 -9.37
CA VAL A 75 2.56 5.68 -10.39
C VAL A 75 1.93 4.50 -11.14
N LYS A 76 2.73 3.50 -11.55
CA LYS A 76 2.18 2.29 -12.21
C LYS A 76 1.25 1.51 -11.30
N THR A 77 1.60 1.37 -10.03
CA THR A 77 0.80 0.61 -9.05
C THR A 77 -0.51 1.33 -8.75
N LEU A 78 -0.47 2.64 -8.51
CA LEU A 78 -1.66 3.47 -8.29
C LEU A 78 -2.59 3.41 -9.51
N LYS A 79 -2.05 3.53 -10.72
CA LYS A 79 -2.84 3.42 -11.95
C LYS A 79 -3.50 2.03 -12.09
N ALA A 80 -2.80 0.97 -11.74
CA ALA A 80 -3.38 -0.38 -11.77
C ALA A 80 -4.51 -0.54 -10.74
N ILE A 81 -4.36 0.04 -9.54
CA ILE A 81 -5.41 0.05 -8.50
C ILE A 81 -6.65 0.81 -9.03
N GLU A 82 -6.45 1.98 -9.62
CA GLU A 82 -7.52 2.78 -10.21
C GLU A 82 -8.24 2.02 -11.34
N GLU A 83 -7.49 1.43 -12.29
CA GLU A 83 -8.05 0.63 -13.39
C GLU A 83 -8.83 -0.58 -12.89
N MET A 84 -8.35 -1.24 -11.83
CA MET A 84 -9.08 -2.33 -11.18
C MET A 84 -10.39 -1.85 -10.55
N ALA A 85 -10.37 -0.75 -9.81
CA ALA A 85 -11.56 -0.19 -9.18
C ALA A 85 -12.61 0.24 -10.22
N VAL A 86 -12.18 0.87 -11.32
CA VAL A 86 -13.08 1.25 -12.43
C VAL A 86 -13.67 0.02 -13.13
N ARG A 87 -12.85 -1.00 -13.36
CA ARG A 87 -13.32 -2.25 -13.97
C ARG A 87 -14.33 -2.95 -13.08
N ASP A 88 -14.05 -3.02 -11.78
CA ASP A 88 -14.92 -3.66 -10.79
C ASP A 88 -16.26 -2.93 -10.70
N ARG A 89 -16.25 -1.60 -10.62
CA ARG A 89 -17.46 -0.77 -10.69
C ARG A 89 -18.28 -1.06 -11.96
N LYS A 90 -17.65 -1.09 -13.12
CA LYS A 90 -18.33 -1.42 -14.39
C LYS A 90 -18.89 -2.84 -14.39
N ALA A 91 -18.19 -3.81 -13.80
CA ALA A 91 -18.68 -5.18 -13.70
C ALA A 91 -19.92 -5.27 -12.80
N ARG A 92 -19.95 -4.51 -11.70
CA ARG A 92 -21.10 -4.39 -10.78
C ARG A 92 -22.30 -3.70 -11.46
N GLU A 93 -22.08 -2.61 -12.18
CA GLU A 93 -23.13 -1.92 -12.96
C GLU A 93 -23.74 -2.84 -14.03
N ASN A 94 -22.94 -3.73 -14.63
CA ASN A 94 -23.40 -4.65 -15.67
C ASN A 94 -23.93 -6.00 -15.13
N ASN A 95 -23.80 -6.29 -13.83
CA ASN A 95 -24.26 -7.55 -13.24
C ASN A 95 -24.86 -7.33 -11.83
N PRO A 96 -26.20 -7.18 -11.72
CA PRO A 96 -26.86 -6.84 -10.46
C PRO A 96 -26.71 -7.89 -9.35
N LYS A 97 -26.31 -9.13 -9.67
CA LYS A 97 -26.07 -10.20 -8.69
C LYS A 97 -24.78 -10.06 -7.90
N LEU A 98 -23.84 -9.20 -8.33
CA LEU A 98 -22.58 -8.95 -7.61
C LEU A 98 -22.75 -7.97 -6.45
N VAL A 99 -23.81 -7.15 -6.46
CA VAL A 99 -24.10 -6.18 -5.40
C VAL A 99 -24.58 -6.86 -4.12
N GLU A 100 -25.24 -8.02 -4.22
CA GLU A 100 -25.81 -8.76 -3.08
C GLU A 100 -24.79 -9.61 -2.29
N LEU A 101 -23.55 -9.75 -2.78
CA LEU A 101 -22.54 -10.63 -2.18
C LEU A 101 -21.61 -9.95 -1.17
N GLU A 102 -21.64 -8.61 -1.05
CA GLU A 102 -20.82 -7.87 -0.08
C GLU A 102 -21.50 -7.70 1.30
N ASP A 103 -22.82 -7.90 1.43
CA ASP A 103 -23.55 -7.92 2.73
C ASP A 103 -23.45 -9.28 3.45
N GLY A 104 -22.37 -10.04 3.19
CA GLY A 104 -22.02 -11.21 4.01
C GLY A 104 -21.53 -10.74 5.38
N PRO A 105 -21.87 -11.43 6.48
CA PRO A 105 -21.67 -10.92 7.83
C PRO A 105 -20.21 -10.51 8.01
N GLU A 106 -20.02 -9.28 8.53
CA GLU A 106 -18.73 -8.81 9.03
C GLU A 106 -18.12 -9.95 9.85
N ALA A 107 -16.91 -10.37 9.51
CA ALA A 107 -16.21 -11.34 10.31
C ALA A 107 -15.95 -10.70 11.67
N ASP A 108 -16.86 -10.95 12.61
CA ASP A 108 -16.70 -10.71 14.04
C ASP A 108 -15.41 -11.42 14.47
N THR A 109 -14.28 -10.71 14.43
CA THR A 109 -13.10 -11.11 15.19
C THR A 109 -13.28 -10.62 16.61
N GLU A 110 -14.25 -11.20 17.31
CA GLU A 110 -14.23 -11.28 18.77
C GLU A 110 -13.17 -12.31 19.18
N GLY A 111 -12.55 -12.05 20.32
CA GLY A 111 -11.18 -12.49 20.62
C GLY A 111 -10.99 -13.97 20.93
N GLU A 112 -9.72 -14.38 20.86
CA GLU A 112 -9.15 -15.35 21.79
C GLU A 112 -7.79 -14.83 22.28
N GLU A 113 -7.88 -14.03 23.32
CA GLU A 113 -6.86 -13.96 24.35
C GLU A 113 -6.90 -15.30 25.10
N GLN A 114 -5.92 -16.18 24.88
CA GLN A 114 -5.64 -17.27 25.81
C GLN A 114 -4.15 -17.30 26.11
N ALA A 115 -3.87 -16.94 27.36
CA ALA A 115 -2.62 -17.14 28.06
C ALA A 115 -2.40 -18.64 28.33
N GLU A 116 -1.17 -19.11 28.16
CA GLU A 116 -0.46 -19.92 29.16
C GLU A 116 1.06 -19.85 28.92
#